data_AF-A0A843GJF8-F1
#
_entry.id   AF-A0A843GJF8-F1
#
_cell.length_a   1.000
_cell.length_b   1.000
_cell.length_c   1.000
_cell.angle_alpha   90.00
_cell.angle_beta   90.00
_cell.angle_gamma   90.00
#
_symmetry.space_group_name_H-M   'P 1'
#
loop_
_entity.id
_entity.type
_entity.pdbx_description
1 polymer ?
#
loop_
_entity_poly.entity_id
_entity_poly.type
_entity_poly.pdbx_seq_one_letter_code
_entity_poly.pdbx_strand_id
1 'polypeptide(L)'
;MKKFTADFETATWLEDETYVWAWATCEIGNPDNIVIGNTIESFMEWCIKNENTTLYFHNLKFDGEFIICYLLNNGYEYIEDRKDKKDKTFTTLISDMGLFYSIEIFFHVKGKNTKKITIIDSLKIINRPVEEIPRMFGLNIEKLDLDYNTERERGYILKDYEKDYITNDVKIVALALDLIFKQDLLSMTAGSNALKDFKKTHSIRRFNRLFPELNYEVDKDMRKAYRGGFTYLNPIYKEKDVGEGVVLDVNSLYPSVMYKEPMPIGEPLFYEGKYQDDKVYPLYIQCISCAFEIKPGKIPTIQVKKTKYFLDNEYLESSDGEIISLVLSSVDLKLFLEQYDVFELKYECGWKFKAMNGIFTEYIDKWIKVKNEATITGNKGMRSLAKLMLNSLYGKFATSMDVQSKEPYIEDGIVKYKLGEKGTKKGLYLPLGIFVTSYARNKTIRTSQAIKDYSIKKYGIDKYCYSDTDSIHTTLSIEELKQFCEIDDVELGKWKHESTFSKARFVRQKCYLEMINDEVKITCAGMPKECYKYVEWNKFKQGFTCSGKLTFKHVIGGVKLVETDFTIKHDYELRRNIKNFSFMI
;
A
#
# COMPACT_ATOMS: atom_id res chain seq x y z
N MET A 1 9.76 -2.58 28.63
CA MET A 1 10.47 -3.29 27.56
C MET A 1 11.26 -2.26 26.78
N LYS A 2 12.60 -2.38 26.70
CA LYS A 2 13.41 -1.45 25.92
C LYS A 2 13.15 -1.66 24.43
N LYS A 3 13.21 -0.58 23.65
CA LYS A 3 13.02 -0.60 22.21
C LYS A 3 14.23 0.07 21.56
N PHE A 4 14.74 -0.51 20.50
CA PHE A 4 15.87 0.03 19.75
C PHE A 4 15.54 0.06 18.27
N THR A 5 16.08 1.04 17.56
CA THR A 5 16.27 0.91 16.12
C THR A 5 17.59 0.19 15.85
N ALA A 6 17.67 -0.49 14.72
CA ALA A 6 18.87 -1.19 14.29
C ALA A 6 18.98 -1.12 12.77
N ASP A 7 20.21 -1.20 12.27
CA ASP A 7 20.51 -1.17 10.83
C ASP A 7 21.81 -1.93 10.54
N PHE A 8 21.92 -2.48 9.33
CA PHE A 8 23.11 -3.18 8.85
C PHE A 8 23.71 -2.53 7.60
N GLU A 9 25.03 -2.46 7.58
CA GLU A 9 25.79 -2.25 6.36
C GLU A 9 26.42 -3.54 5.88
N THR A 10 26.33 -3.79 4.57
CA THR A 10 26.58 -5.11 3.99
C THR A 10 27.52 -5.05 2.79
N ALA A 11 28.23 -6.15 2.56
CA ALA A 11 29.23 -6.25 1.50
C ALA A 11 28.57 -6.41 0.12
N THR A 12 28.99 -5.59 -0.85
CA THR A 12 28.37 -5.55 -2.19
C THR A 12 29.30 -5.96 -3.33
N TRP A 13 30.61 -6.03 -3.10
CA TRP A 13 31.63 -6.24 -4.15
C TRP A 13 31.89 -7.70 -4.53
N LEU A 14 31.58 -8.67 -3.65
CA LEU A 14 31.76 -10.10 -3.92
C LEU A 14 30.59 -10.68 -4.73
N GLU A 15 30.85 -11.48 -5.76
CA GLU A 15 29.81 -11.91 -6.72
C GLU A 15 28.69 -12.78 -6.11
N ASP A 16 29.08 -13.82 -5.36
CA ASP A 16 28.19 -14.87 -4.86
C ASP A 16 28.19 -15.00 -3.33
N GLU A 17 28.77 -14.02 -2.64
CA GLU A 17 28.78 -13.94 -1.18
C GLU A 17 28.48 -12.50 -0.72
N THR A 18 27.87 -12.37 0.46
CA THR A 18 27.76 -11.11 1.19
C THR A 18 27.84 -11.37 2.69
N TYR A 19 28.07 -10.31 3.46
CA TYR A 19 28.06 -10.35 4.93
C TYR A 19 27.84 -8.95 5.49
N VAL A 20 27.46 -8.89 6.76
CA VAL A 20 27.37 -7.64 7.53
C VAL A 20 28.78 -7.21 7.94
N TRP A 21 29.21 -6.02 7.54
CA TRP A 21 30.50 -5.43 7.95
C TRP A 21 30.33 -4.32 8.99
N ALA A 22 29.12 -3.80 9.16
CA ALA A 22 28.77 -2.92 10.28
C ALA A 22 27.30 -3.11 10.71
N TRP A 23 27.04 -2.91 11.99
CA TRP A 23 25.70 -2.77 12.53
C TRP A 23 25.67 -1.69 13.59
N ALA A 24 24.53 -1.02 13.73
CA ALA A 24 24.30 -0.09 14.82
C ALA A 24 22.94 -0.33 15.48
N THR A 25 22.82 0.09 16.74
CA THR A 25 21.55 0.17 17.47
C THR A 25 21.43 1.51 18.15
N CYS A 26 20.22 2.05 18.26
CA CYS A 26 19.92 3.29 18.97
C CYS A 26 18.65 3.13 19.82
N GLU A 27 18.71 3.48 21.12
CA GLU A 27 17.57 3.35 22.02
C GLU A 27 16.47 4.37 21.69
N ILE A 28 15.25 3.89 21.50
CA ILE A 28 14.08 4.74 21.25
C ILE A 28 13.69 5.44 22.55
N GLY A 29 13.77 6.77 22.54
CA GLY A 29 13.56 7.63 23.72
C GLY A 29 14.85 8.00 24.46
N ASN A 30 16.00 7.44 24.07
CA ASN A 30 17.33 7.81 24.56
C ASN A 30 18.36 7.73 23.42
N PRO A 31 18.33 8.71 22.49
CA PRO A 31 19.03 8.61 21.21
C PRO A 31 20.56 8.78 21.30
N ASP A 32 21.10 8.94 22.51
CA ASP A 32 22.53 8.97 22.81
C ASP A 32 23.05 7.58 23.25
N ASN A 33 22.16 6.64 23.59
CA ASN A 33 22.51 5.25 23.82
C ASN A 33 22.60 4.50 22.50
N ILE A 34 23.78 4.58 21.89
CA ILE A 34 24.12 3.95 20.61
C ILE A 34 25.20 2.90 20.82
N VAL A 35 25.04 1.75 20.17
CA VAL A 35 26.06 0.69 20.12
C VAL A 35 26.33 0.33 18.67
N ILE A 36 27.61 0.24 18.30
CA ILE A 36 28.08 -0.13 16.97
C ILE A 36 28.93 -1.40 17.10
N GLY A 37 28.81 -2.29 16.12
CA GLY A 37 29.72 -3.41 15.92
C GLY A 37 29.99 -3.65 14.43
N ASN A 38 30.82 -4.64 14.13
CA ASN A 38 31.36 -4.85 12.78
C ASN A 38 31.19 -6.29 12.24
N THR A 39 30.38 -7.10 12.92
CA THR A 39 30.07 -8.48 12.51
C THR A 39 28.65 -8.85 12.90
N ILE A 40 28.01 -9.78 12.18
CA ILE A 40 26.70 -10.29 12.56
C ILE A 40 26.75 -11.08 13.87
N GLU A 41 27.87 -11.76 14.15
CA GLU A 41 28.09 -12.48 15.41
C GLU A 41 28.02 -11.52 16.61
N SER A 42 28.70 -10.37 16.53
CA SER A 42 28.67 -9.37 17.61
C SER A 42 27.29 -8.74 17.80
N PHE A 43 26.50 -8.60 16.72
CA PHE A 43 25.10 -8.19 16.81
C PHE A 43 24.25 -9.24 17.54
N MET A 44 24.45 -10.52 17.23
CA MET A 44 23.71 -11.62 17.86
C MET A 44 24.09 -11.78 19.34
N GLU A 45 25.36 -11.58 19.71
CA GLU A 45 25.78 -11.49 21.10
C GLU A 45 25.14 -10.32 21.83
N TRP A 46 25.07 -9.15 21.19
CA TRP A 46 24.38 -7.98 21.75
C TRP A 46 22.89 -8.27 21.97
N CYS A 47 22.24 -8.98 21.04
CA CYS A 47 20.85 -9.40 21.15
C CYS A 47 20.62 -10.35 22.35
N ILE A 48 21.54 -11.28 22.60
CA ILE A 48 21.49 -12.18 23.77
C ILE A 48 21.66 -11.40 25.08
N LYS A 49 22.59 -10.43 25.11
CA LYS A 49 22.83 -9.57 26.29
C LYS A 49 21.65 -8.63 26.56
N ASN A 50 20.92 -8.23 25.51
CA ASN A 50 19.74 -7.35 25.58
C ASN A 50 18.43 -8.13 25.36
N GLU A 51 18.32 -9.30 26.00
CA GLU A 51 17.13 -10.13 25.91
C GLU A 51 15.85 -9.39 26.29
N ASN A 52 14.73 -9.85 25.72
CA ASN A 52 13.39 -9.31 25.93
C ASN A 52 13.27 -7.84 25.52
N THR A 53 13.91 -7.46 24.41
CA THR A 53 13.78 -6.15 23.78
C THR A 53 13.15 -6.24 22.39
N THR A 54 12.68 -5.09 21.89
CA THR A 54 12.12 -4.98 20.53
C THR A 54 13.05 -4.15 19.66
N LEU A 55 13.47 -4.74 18.53
CA LEU A 55 14.32 -4.08 17.53
C LEU A 55 13.48 -3.66 16.34
N TYR A 56 13.77 -2.49 15.80
CA TYR A 56 13.11 -1.91 14.64
C TYR A 56 14.13 -1.71 13.54
N PHE A 57 14.08 -2.53 12.50
CA PHE A 57 14.84 -2.30 11.26
C PHE A 57 13.95 -1.54 10.28
N HIS A 58 14.54 -0.67 9.47
CA HIS A 58 13.80 0.08 8.46
C HIS A 58 13.94 -0.61 7.12
N ASN A 59 12.87 -1.29 6.66
CA ASN A 59 12.90 -2.27 5.57
C ASN A 59 13.51 -3.62 5.98
N LEU A 60 12.94 -4.24 7.04
CA LEU A 60 13.36 -5.55 7.58
C LEU A 60 13.49 -6.67 6.52
N LYS A 61 12.87 -6.53 5.36
CA LYS A 61 13.06 -7.48 4.25
C LYS A 61 14.54 -7.58 3.82
N PHE A 62 15.33 -6.51 3.92
CA PHE A 62 16.75 -6.54 3.58
C PHE A 62 17.56 -7.14 4.74
N ASP A 63 17.59 -6.46 5.89
CA ASP A 63 18.38 -6.87 7.05
C ASP A 63 17.98 -8.23 7.61
N GLY A 64 16.68 -8.53 7.57
CA GLY A 64 16.13 -9.79 8.04
C GLY A 64 16.65 -11.00 7.29
N GLU A 65 17.09 -10.85 6.03
CA GLU A 65 17.70 -11.95 5.27
C GLU A 65 19.05 -12.35 5.86
N PHE A 66 19.86 -11.39 6.31
CA PHE A 66 21.13 -11.65 6.99
C PHE A 66 20.89 -12.33 8.34
N ILE A 67 19.89 -11.87 9.09
CA ILE A 67 19.50 -12.48 10.38
C ILE A 67 19.02 -13.92 10.18
N ILE A 68 18.11 -14.16 9.23
CA ILE A 68 17.60 -15.49 8.92
C ILE A 68 18.74 -16.41 8.44
N CYS A 69 19.62 -15.91 7.58
CA CYS A 69 20.80 -16.64 7.11
C CYS A 69 21.70 -17.05 8.28
N TYR A 70 21.99 -16.13 9.21
CA TYR A 70 22.77 -16.44 10.40
C TYR A 70 22.09 -17.51 11.26
N LEU A 71 20.80 -17.35 11.55
CA LEU A 71 20.04 -18.27 12.40
C LEU A 71 20.08 -19.71 11.85
N LEU A 72 19.74 -19.87 10.56
CA LEU A 72 19.70 -21.17 9.90
C LEU A 72 21.09 -21.84 9.83
N ASN A 73 22.17 -21.06 9.70
CA ASN A 73 23.54 -21.59 9.72
C ASN A 73 24.10 -21.85 11.13
N ASN A 74 23.49 -21.30 12.19
CA ASN A 74 24.02 -21.37 13.57
C ASN A 74 23.15 -22.24 14.50
N GLY A 75 22.45 -23.22 13.93
CA GLY A 75 21.69 -24.24 14.66
C GLY A 75 20.39 -23.71 15.26
N TYR A 76 19.79 -22.66 14.69
CA TYR A 76 18.42 -22.27 15.00
C TYR A 76 17.45 -22.95 14.04
N GLU A 77 16.34 -23.43 14.57
CA GLU A 77 15.27 -24.05 13.79
C GLU A 77 14.09 -23.08 13.61
N TYR A 78 13.57 -23.01 12.37
CA TYR A 78 12.34 -22.29 12.10
C TYR A 78 11.13 -23.05 12.69
N ILE A 79 10.22 -22.32 13.31
CA ILE A 79 8.93 -22.83 13.80
C ILE A 79 7.77 -21.98 13.28
N GLU A 80 6.66 -22.65 12.94
CA GLU A 80 5.44 -21.99 12.47
C GLU A 80 4.57 -21.51 13.63
N ASP A 81 4.21 -22.41 14.56
CA ASP A 81 3.45 -22.05 15.77
C ASP A 81 4.43 -21.69 16.92
N ARG A 82 4.16 -20.55 17.56
CA ARG A 82 4.89 -20.08 18.76
C ARG A 82 4.77 -21.04 19.94
N LYS A 83 3.83 -21.98 19.91
CA LYS A 83 3.73 -23.06 20.90
C LYS A 83 4.92 -24.01 20.85
N ASP A 84 5.54 -24.17 19.69
CA ASP A 84 6.69 -25.06 19.48
C ASP A 84 8.03 -24.41 19.85
N LYS A 85 7.98 -23.24 20.50
CA LYS A 85 9.17 -22.52 20.95
C LYS A 85 10.02 -23.38 21.89
N LYS A 86 11.30 -23.46 21.58
CA LYS A 86 12.36 -24.08 22.38
C LYS A 86 13.65 -23.28 22.23
N ASP A 87 14.69 -23.66 22.95
CA ASP A 87 16.01 -23.07 22.79
C ASP A 87 16.44 -23.12 21.31
N LYS A 88 17.03 -22.03 20.83
CA LYS A 88 17.44 -21.86 19.43
C LYS A 88 16.33 -22.15 18.42
N THR A 89 15.18 -21.51 18.60
CA THR A 89 14.15 -21.46 17.55
C THR A 89 13.85 -20.04 17.13
N PHE A 90 13.26 -19.86 15.95
CA PHE A 90 12.74 -18.58 15.52
C PHE A 90 11.47 -18.74 14.69
N THR A 91 10.64 -17.70 14.67
CA THR A 91 9.46 -17.64 13.81
C THR A 91 9.39 -16.30 13.10
N THR A 92 8.70 -16.25 11.97
CA THR A 92 8.62 -15.07 11.12
C THR A 92 7.18 -14.79 10.73
N LEU A 93 6.83 -13.50 10.63
CA LEU A 93 5.62 -13.06 9.96
C LEU A 93 6.02 -12.47 8.61
N ILE A 94 6.06 -13.33 7.59
CA ILE A 94 6.32 -12.99 6.20
C ILE A 94 5.08 -13.40 5.40
N SER A 95 4.47 -12.47 4.66
CA SER A 95 3.30 -12.81 3.83
C SER A 95 3.69 -13.68 2.64
N ASP A 96 2.71 -14.36 2.03
CA ASP A 96 2.80 -14.98 0.70
C ASP A 96 3.45 -14.07 -0.37
N MET A 97 3.15 -12.77 -0.34
CA MET A 97 3.75 -11.76 -1.21
C MET A 97 5.19 -11.36 -0.83
N GLY A 98 5.78 -11.97 0.20
CA GLY A 98 7.14 -11.66 0.68
C GLY A 98 7.26 -10.32 1.41
N LEU A 99 6.18 -9.85 2.05
CA LEU A 99 6.24 -8.68 2.93
C LEU A 99 6.63 -9.12 4.34
N PHE A 100 7.74 -8.59 4.83
CA PHE A 100 8.24 -8.86 6.17
C PHE A 100 7.55 -7.93 7.17
N TYR A 101 7.12 -8.49 8.30
CA TYR A 101 6.53 -7.74 9.41
C TYR A 101 7.33 -7.92 10.69
N SER A 102 7.72 -9.17 11.02
CA SER A 102 8.48 -9.45 12.22
C SER A 102 9.28 -10.75 12.16
N ILE A 103 10.34 -10.81 12.96
CA ILE A 103 11.10 -12.03 13.28
C ILE A 103 11.15 -12.13 14.81
N GLU A 104 10.78 -13.27 15.39
CA GLU A 104 10.96 -13.54 16.82
C GLU A 104 12.01 -14.64 17.00
N ILE A 105 13.05 -14.35 17.78
CA ILE A 105 14.20 -15.25 18.00
C ILE A 105 14.18 -15.69 19.46
N PHE A 106 14.10 -17.00 19.71
CA PHE A 106 14.09 -17.59 21.04
C PHE A 106 15.47 -18.13 21.37
N PHE A 107 16.15 -17.47 22.31
CA PHE A 107 17.48 -17.89 22.76
C PHE A 107 17.39 -18.99 23.82
N HIS A 108 16.49 -18.80 24.79
CA HIS A 108 16.27 -19.74 25.88
C HIS A 108 14.81 -19.76 26.31
N VAL A 109 14.26 -20.96 26.51
CA VAL A 109 12.87 -21.22 26.87
C VAL A 109 12.84 -22.19 28.06
N LYS A 110 12.46 -21.68 29.24
CA LYS A 110 12.27 -22.49 30.44
C LYS A 110 10.90 -22.21 31.06
N GLY A 111 9.91 -23.03 30.68
CA GLY A 111 8.53 -22.88 31.12
C GLY A 111 7.96 -21.51 30.74
N LYS A 112 7.60 -20.69 31.75
CA LYS A 112 7.12 -19.32 31.53
C LYS A 112 8.23 -18.29 31.30
N ASN A 113 9.48 -18.61 31.66
CA ASN A 113 10.61 -17.72 31.43
C ASN A 113 11.12 -17.93 30.00
N THR A 114 11.09 -16.88 29.18
CA THR A 114 11.54 -16.91 27.80
C THR A 114 12.47 -15.73 27.58
N LYS A 115 13.69 -16.00 27.11
CA LYS A 115 14.67 -15.01 26.69
C LYS A 115 14.60 -14.92 25.17
N LYS A 116 14.08 -13.81 24.65
CA LYS A 116 13.87 -13.64 23.21
C LYS A 116 14.16 -12.23 22.71
N ILE A 117 14.33 -12.09 21.41
CA ILE A 117 14.29 -10.81 20.71
C ILE A 117 13.08 -10.79 19.77
N THR A 118 12.44 -9.63 19.67
CA THR A 118 11.38 -9.39 18.68
C THR A 118 11.86 -8.30 17.73
N ILE A 119 11.94 -8.61 16.46
CA ILE A 119 12.36 -7.70 15.41
C ILE A 119 11.13 -7.30 14.61
N ILE A 120 10.96 -6.02 14.33
CA ILE A 120 9.80 -5.44 13.64
C ILE A 120 10.29 -4.57 12.49
N ASP A 121 9.55 -4.60 11.38
CA ASP A 121 9.77 -3.68 10.28
C ASP A 121 9.16 -2.30 10.55
N SER A 122 10.00 -1.31 10.85
CA SER A 122 9.56 0.07 11.06
C SER A 122 8.99 0.71 9.79
N LEU A 123 9.31 0.21 8.59
CA LEU A 123 8.72 0.68 7.33
C LEU A 123 7.19 0.44 7.31
N LYS A 124 6.69 -0.56 8.06
CA LYS A 124 5.24 -0.81 8.20
C LYS A 124 4.55 0.21 9.12
N ILE A 125 5.32 1.00 9.87
CA ILE A 125 4.86 2.12 10.70
C ILE A 125 5.10 3.44 9.96
N ILE A 126 6.31 3.68 9.48
CA ILE A 126 6.72 4.87 8.72
C ILE A 126 6.98 4.44 7.28
N ASN A 127 5.96 4.51 6.43
CA ASN A 127 6.03 3.96 5.07
C ASN A 127 6.72 4.92 4.07
N ARG A 128 7.94 5.36 4.40
CA ARG A 128 8.78 6.29 3.63
C ARG A 128 10.27 6.00 3.89
N PRO A 129 11.16 6.19 2.90
CA PRO A 129 12.59 5.96 3.06
C PRO A 129 13.21 6.85 4.15
N VAL A 130 14.31 6.39 4.76
CA VAL A 130 15.03 7.10 5.84
C VAL A 130 15.38 8.53 5.45
N GLU A 131 15.83 8.78 4.21
CA GLU A 131 16.15 10.13 3.69
C GLU A 131 14.97 11.12 3.80
N GLU A 132 13.72 10.63 3.73
CA GLU A 132 12.53 11.48 3.77
C GLU A 132 12.06 11.75 5.21
N ILE A 133 12.43 10.88 6.17
CA ILE A 133 11.96 10.92 7.57
C ILE A 133 12.29 12.25 8.24
N PRO A 134 13.51 12.83 8.16
CA PRO A 134 13.81 14.09 8.83
C PRO A 134 12.92 15.23 8.39
N ARG A 135 12.77 15.43 7.07
CA ARG A 135 11.89 16.45 6.51
C ARG A 135 10.43 16.21 6.88
N MET A 136 10.00 14.94 6.87
CA MET A 136 8.65 14.57 7.27
C MET A 136 8.38 14.91 8.72
N PHE A 137 9.31 14.61 9.63
CA PHE A 137 9.14 14.78 11.07
C PHE A 137 9.67 16.09 11.64
N GLY A 138 10.31 16.93 10.81
CA GLY A 138 10.96 18.17 11.24
C GLY A 138 12.16 17.92 12.14
N LEU A 139 12.93 16.87 11.87
CA LEU A 139 14.11 16.50 12.67
C LEU A 139 15.34 17.28 12.20
N ASN A 140 16.16 17.76 13.14
CA ASN A 140 17.43 18.44 12.87
C ASN A 140 18.58 17.43 12.72
N ILE A 141 18.43 16.47 11.82
CA ILE A 141 19.41 15.44 11.49
C ILE A 141 19.16 15.02 10.04
N GLU A 142 20.20 14.69 9.29
CA GLU A 142 20.08 14.28 7.90
C GLU A 142 20.72 12.91 7.70
N LYS A 143 20.20 12.17 6.73
CA LYS A 143 20.86 10.96 6.26
C LYS A 143 22.16 11.39 5.59
N LEU A 144 23.27 10.75 5.95
CA LEU A 144 24.57 10.97 5.33
C LEU A 144 24.71 10.10 4.08
N ASP A 145 25.74 10.33 3.29
CA ASP A 145 26.09 9.51 2.13
C ASP A 145 27.22 8.53 2.47
N LEU A 146 27.18 7.34 1.86
CA LEU A 146 28.20 6.31 1.99
C LEU A 146 28.53 5.71 0.62
N ASP A 147 29.83 5.50 0.36
CA ASP A 147 30.24 4.68 -0.78
C ASP A 147 30.08 3.19 -0.45
N TYR A 148 29.08 2.58 -1.05
CA TYR A 148 28.77 1.16 -0.89
C TYR A 148 29.72 0.23 -1.65
N ASN A 149 30.51 0.73 -2.60
CA ASN A 149 31.40 -0.09 -3.43
C ASN A 149 32.80 -0.27 -2.82
N THR A 150 33.16 0.56 -1.84
CA THR A 150 34.42 0.38 -1.11
C THR A 150 34.46 -0.99 -0.43
N GLU A 151 35.54 -1.74 -0.69
CA GLU A 151 35.78 -3.05 -0.10
C GLU A 151 36.04 -2.94 1.41
N ARG A 152 35.30 -3.73 2.19
CA ARG A 152 35.36 -3.77 3.67
C ARG A 152 35.34 -5.21 4.16
N GLU A 153 36.52 -5.76 4.39
CA GLU A 153 36.68 -7.16 4.81
C GLU A 153 35.94 -7.50 6.13
N ARG A 154 35.75 -8.79 6.41
CA ARG A 154 35.15 -9.24 7.67
C ARG A 154 35.96 -8.76 8.87
N GLY A 155 35.32 -8.10 9.82
CA GLY A 155 36.00 -7.50 10.97
C GLY A 155 36.70 -6.17 10.66
N TYR A 156 36.40 -5.55 9.51
CA TYR A 156 36.82 -4.20 9.18
C TYR A 156 36.58 -3.21 10.33
N ILE A 157 37.54 -2.32 10.53
CA ILE A 157 37.46 -1.26 11.55
C ILE A 157 36.84 -0.03 10.89
N LEU A 158 35.63 0.31 11.31
CA LEU A 158 34.88 1.45 10.77
C LEU A 158 35.67 2.75 10.97
N LYS A 159 35.75 3.55 9.90
CA LYS A 159 36.22 4.94 9.97
C LYS A 159 35.16 5.81 10.63
N ASP A 160 35.56 6.99 11.11
CA ASP A 160 34.65 7.84 11.89
C ASP A 160 33.45 8.31 11.07
N TYR A 161 33.62 8.67 9.80
CA TYR A 161 32.49 9.04 8.94
C TYR A 161 31.50 7.88 8.68
N GLU A 162 31.97 6.62 8.73
CA GLU A 162 31.12 5.43 8.56
C GLU A 162 30.33 5.15 9.83
N LYS A 163 30.96 5.38 11.00
CA LYS A 163 30.26 5.37 12.30
C LYS A 163 29.20 6.47 12.35
N ASP A 164 29.51 7.67 11.89
CA ASP A 164 28.57 8.80 11.84
C ASP A 164 27.39 8.49 10.91
N TYR A 165 27.66 7.92 9.74
CA TYR A 165 26.64 7.51 8.77
C TYR A 165 25.65 6.50 9.38
N ILE A 166 26.13 5.35 9.86
CA ILE A 166 25.25 4.30 10.39
C ILE A 166 24.54 4.75 11.67
N THR A 167 25.19 5.61 12.46
CA THR A 167 24.59 6.25 13.64
C THR A 167 23.43 7.16 13.26
N ASN A 168 23.59 7.99 12.23
CA ASN A 168 22.54 8.90 11.78
C ASN A 168 21.30 8.11 11.31
N ASP A 169 21.50 7.04 10.55
CA ASP A 169 20.39 6.19 10.06
C ASP A 169 19.54 5.63 11.20
N VAL A 170 20.16 4.97 12.19
CA VAL A 170 19.43 4.44 13.34
C VAL A 170 18.81 5.55 14.20
N LYS A 171 19.48 6.70 14.34
CA LYS A 171 19.03 7.83 15.16
C LYS A 171 17.82 8.54 14.54
N ILE A 172 17.81 8.73 13.23
CA ILE A 172 16.68 9.30 12.47
C ILE A 172 15.41 8.50 12.74
N VAL A 173 15.49 7.17 12.57
CA VAL A 173 14.34 6.29 12.77
C VAL A 173 13.93 6.26 14.25
N ALA A 174 14.88 6.29 15.20
CA ALA A 174 14.59 6.27 16.63
C ALA A 174 13.83 7.52 17.08
N LEU A 175 14.26 8.70 16.63
CA LEU A 175 13.60 9.97 16.91
C LEU A 175 12.18 9.99 16.34
N ALA A 176 11.98 9.52 15.12
CA ALA A 176 10.65 9.46 14.50
C ALA A 176 9.71 8.47 15.21
N LEU A 177 10.20 7.28 15.57
CA LEU A 177 9.41 6.30 16.32
C LEU A 177 9.07 6.79 17.74
N ASP A 178 9.97 7.49 18.41
CA ASP A 178 9.70 8.09 19.73
C ASP A 178 8.55 9.11 19.65
N LEU A 179 8.55 9.99 18.63
CA LEU A 179 7.43 10.91 18.38
C LEU A 179 6.10 10.19 18.18
N ILE A 180 6.09 9.08 17.43
CA ILE A 180 4.90 8.25 17.20
C ILE A 180 4.44 7.57 18.49
N PHE A 181 5.37 6.99 19.26
CA PHE A 181 5.06 6.26 20.48
C PHE A 181 4.54 7.17 21.60
N LYS A 182 5.02 8.42 21.67
CA LYS A 182 4.47 9.45 22.57
C LYS A 182 3.00 9.78 22.29
N GLN A 183 2.48 9.45 21.11
CA GLN A 183 1.06 9.58 20.76
C GLN A 183 0.25 8.30 21.06
N ASP A 184 0.80 7.34 21.82
CA ASP A 184 0.22 6.02 22.11
C ASP A 184 -0.08 5.17 20.85
N LEU A 185 0.71 5.38 19.79
CA LEU A 185 0.64 4.64 18.53
C LEU A 185 1.67 3.50 18.50
N LEU A 186 1.50 2.54 19.42
CA LEU A 186 2.48 1.48 19.72
C LEU A 186 2.36 0.19 18.89
N SER A 187 1.47 0.15 17.90
CA SER A 187 1.21 -1.06 17.09
C SER A 187 2.27 -1.23 15.99
N MET A 188 2.46 -2.48 15.56
CA MET A 188 3.43 -2.86 14.52
C MET A 188 3.18 -2.22 13.14
N THR A 189 1.96 -1.76 12.85
CA THR A 189 1.64 -1.14 11.56
C THR A 189 0.79 0.11 11.72
N ALA A 190 0.94 1.05 10.79
CA ALA A 190 0.14 2.28 10.73
C ALA A 190 -1.38 2.00 10.72
N GLY A 191 -1.83 1.02 9.93
CA GLY A 191 -3.23 0.61 9.92
C GLY A 191 -3.70 0.03 11.26
N SER A 192 -2.85 -0.73 11.96
CA SER A 192 -3.22 -1.27 13.28
C SER A 192 -3.31 -0.16 14.35
N ASN A 193 -2.44 0.85 14.25
CA ASN A 193 -2.53 2.08 15.04
C ASN A 193 -3.83 2.84 14.76
N ALA A 194 -4.17 3.07 13.48
CA ALA A 194 -5.41 3.71 13.07
C ALA A 194 -6.65 2.99 13.62
N LEU A 195 -6.71 1.66 13.51
CA LEU A 195 -7.82 0.88 14.03
C LEU A 195 -7.91 0.91 15.56
N LYS A 196 -6.77 0.82 16.27
CA LYS A 196 -6.74 0.89 17.74
C LYS A 196 -7.22 2.26 18.21
N ASP A 197 -6.80 3.33 17.56
CA ASP A 197 -7.21 4.70 17.89
C ASP A 197 -8.70 4.93 17.57
N PHE A 198 -9.19 4.46 16.43
CA PHE A 198 -10.62 4.49 16.10
C PHE A 198 -11.47 3.72 17.12
N LYS A 199 -11.00 2.55 17.58
CA LYS A 199 -11.70 1.79 18.61
C LYS A 199 -11.82 2.55 19.93
N LYS A 200 -10.97 3.54 20.23
CA LYS A 200 -11.08 4.35 21.45
C LYS A 200 -12.26 5.33 21.42
N THR A 201 -12.72 5.73 20.23
CA THR A 201 -13.92 6.58 20.08
C THR A 201 -15.23 5.82 20.28
N HIS A 202 -15.15 4.50 20.55
CA HIS A 202 -16.30 3.63 20.72
C HIS A 202 -16.12 2.75 21.97
N SER A 203 -17.21 2.41 22.65
CA SER A 203 -17.15 1.29 23.60
C SER A 203 -16.98 -0.03 22.84
N ILE A 204 -16.31 -1.01 23.44
CA ILE A 204 -16.11 -2.35 22.83
C ILE A 204 -17.46 -2.96 22.40
N ARG A 205 -18.48 -2.84 23.25
CA ARG A 205 -19.84 -3.32 22.95
C ARG A 205 -20.45 -2.61 21.74
N ARG A 206 -20.29 -1.29 21.62
CA ARG A 206 -20.79 -0.52 20.47
C ARG A 206 -20.04 -0.92 19.21
N PHE A 207 -18.72 -1.02 19.26
CA PHE A 207 -17.90 -1.41 18.12
C PHE A 207 -18.32 -2.79 17.58
N ASN A 208 -18.40 -3.79 18.44
CA ASN A 208 -18.77 -5.16 18.03
C ASN A 208 -20.21 -5.26 17.51
N ARG A 209 -21.12 -4.40 17.98
CA ARG A 209 -22.49 -4.34 17.46
C ARG A 209 -22.56 -3.69 16.07
N LEU A 210 -21.75 -2.66 15.83
CA LEU A 210 -21.69 -1.98 14.53
C LEU A 210 -20.96 -2.83 13.49
N PHE A 211 -19.91 -3.53 13.91
CA PHE A 211 -19.01 -4.29 13.05
C PHE A 211 -18.86 -5.73 13.59
N PRO A 212 -19.93 -6.54 13.52
CA PRO A 212 -19.87 -7.93 13.96
C PRO A 212 -18.89 -8.73 13.09
N GLU A 213 -18.23 -9.71 13.70
CA GLU A 213 -17.38 -10.63 12.95
C GLU A 213 -18.25 -11.45 11.99
N LEU A 214 -17.88 -11.46 10.71
CA LEU A 214 -18.62 -12.16 9.67
C LEU A 214 -18.13 -13.60 9.52
N ASN A 215 -19.04 -14.51 9.15
CA ASN A 215 -18.69 -15.85 8.73
C ASN A 215 -17.82 -15.80 7.46
N TYR A 216 -16.85 -16.71 7.35
CA TYR A 216 -15.91 -16.79 6.23
C TYR A 216 -16.59 -16.87 4.86
N GLU A 217 -17.62 -17.71 4.70
CA GLU A 217 -18.32 -17.86 3.41
C GLU A 217 -19.10 -16.59 3.03
N VAL A 218 -19.70 -15.92 4.02
CA VAL A 218 -20.39 -14.64 3.82
C VAL A 218 -19.41 -13.55 3.39
N ASP A 219 -18.25 -13.44 4.05
CA ASP A 219 -17.17 -12.52 3.65
C ASP A 219 -16.69 -12.83 2.22
N LYS A 220 -16.38 -14.08 1.93
CA LYS A 220 -15.89 -14.55 0.63
C LYS A 220 -16.85 -14.24 -0.52
N ASP A 221 -18.16 -14.40 -0.30
CA ASP A 221 -19.16 -14.06 -1.31
C ASP A 221 -19.23 -12.56 -1.57
N MET A 222 -19.26 -11.74 -0.52
CA MET A 222 -19.28 -10.29 -0.67
C MET A 222 -17.95 -9.73 -1.20
N ARG A 223 -16.83 -10.39 -0.95
CA ARG A 223 -15.49 -9.96 -1.39
C ARG A 223 -15.35 -9.88 -2.90
N LYS A 224 -16.21 -10.57 -3.66
CA LYS A 224 -16.33 -10.43 -5.12
C LYS A 224 -16.72 -8.99 -5.54
N ALA A 225 -17.40 -8.24 -4.68
CA ALA A 225 -17.70 -6.82 -4.88
C ALA A 225 -16.59 -5.87 -4.40
N TYR A 226 -15.56 -6.37 -3.70
CA TYR A 226 -14.48 -5.51 -3.22
C TYR A 226 -13.49 -5.18 -4.33
N ARG A 227 -13.43 -3.89 -4.69
CA ARG A 227 -12.53 -3.34 -5.72
C ARG A 227 -11.75 -2.15 -5.17
N GLY A 228 -10.61 -1.85 -5.78
CA GLY A 228 -9.76 -0.71 -5.40
C GLY A 228 -10.27 0.62 -5.94
N GLY A 229 -9.35 1.58 -6.06
CA GLY A 229 -9.61 2.88 -6.70
C GLY A 229 -9.81 2.79 -8.22
N PHE A 230 -10.36 3.85 -8.80
CA PHE A 230 -10.54 3.98 -10.24
C PHE A 230 -9.27 4.52 -10.90
N THR A 231 -8.55 3.66 -11.64
CA THR A 231 -7.35 4.04 -12.39
C THR A 231 -7.58 3.82 -13.88
N TYR A 232 -7.71 4.87 -14.68
CA TYR A 232 -8.11 4.75 -16.08
C TYR A 232 -7.41 5.79 -16.93
N LEU A 233 -6.84 5.35 -18.07
CA LEU A 233 -6.31 6.20 -19.12
C LEU A 233 -7.30 6.18 -20.27
N ASN A 234 -7.78 7.35 -20.67
CA ASN A 234 -8.62 7.47 -21.84
C ASN A 234 -7.84 7.06 -23.10
N PRO A 235 -8.31 6.05 -23.87
CA PRO A 235 -7.59 5.51 -25.03
C PRO A 235 -7.18 6.56 -26.06
N ILE A 236 -7.94 7.65 -26.21
CA ILE A 236 -7.63 8.70 -27.18
C ILE A 236 -6.31 9.44 -26.87
N TYR A 237 -5.86 9.41 -25.60
CA TYR A 237 -4.66 10.10 -25.10
C TYR A 237 -3.46 9.17 -24.94
N LYS A 238 -3.64 7.86 -25.16
CA LYS A 238 -2.58 6.86 -24.99
C LYS A 238 -1.44 7.09 -25.97
N GLU A 239 -0.23 7.21 -25.42
CA GLU A 239 1.04 7.49 -26.10
C GLU A 239 1.06 8.75 -26.96
N LYS A 240 0.16 9.71 -26.67
CA LYS A 240 0.15 11.02 -27.35
C LYS A 240 0.69 12.11 -26.44
N ASP A 241 1.32 13.10 -27.06
CA ASP A 241 1.62 14.35 -26.38
C ASP A 241 0.35 15.17 -26.26
N VAL A 242 0.09 15.61 -25.03
CA VAL A 242 -1.03 16.45 -24.64
C VAL A 242 -0.46 17.84 -24.33
N GLY A 243 -1.15 18.89 -24.77
CA GLY A 243 -0.79 20.26 -24.45
C GLY A 243 -1.09 20.61 -22.99
N GLU A 244 -1.38 21.89 -22.73
CA GLU A 244 -1.64 22.38 -21.39
C GLU A 244 -2.84 21.69 -20.73
N GLY A 245 -2.73 21.42 -19.43
CA GLY A 245 -3.80 20.85 -18.64
C GLY A 245 -3.59 20.94 -17.14
N VAL A 246 -4.59 20.45 -16.42
CA VAL A 246 -4.76 20.58 -14.97
C VAL A 246 -4.84 19.20 -14.32
N VAL A 247 -4.23 19.10 -13.14
CA VAL A 247 -4.36 17.96 -12.23
C VAL A 247 -5.21 18.37 -11.03
N LEU A 248 -6.30 17.64 -10.80
CA LEU A 248 -7.10 17.74 -9.59
C LEU A 248 -6.84 16.53 -8.68
N ASP A 249 -6.80 16.75 -7.37
CA ASP A 249 -6.66 15.69 -6.35
C ASP A 249 -7.68 15.91 -5.23
N VAL A 250 -8.42 14.88 -4.80
CA VAL A 250 -9.41 15.05 -3.73
C VAL A 250 -8.74 15.16 -2.36
N ASN A 251 -9.10 16.19 -1.59
CA ASN A 251 -8.64 16.36 -0.21
C ASN A 251 -9.12 15.20 0.69
N SER A 252 -8.28 14.18 0.84
CA SER A 252 -8.53 12.99 1.66
C SER A 252 -9.80 12.22 1.23
N LEU A 253 -9.80 11.65 0.02
CA LEU A 253 -10.95 10.98 -0.59
C LEU A 253 -11.62 9.96 0.34
N TYR A 254 -10.91 8.90 0.76
CA TYR A 254 -11.51 7.85 1.61
C TYR A 254 -12.03 8.39 2.96
N PRO A 255 -11.27 9.21 3.71
CA PRO A 255 -11.82 9.88 4.90
C PRO A 255 -13.07 10.71 4.60
N SER A 256 -13.11 11.47 3.51
CA SER A 256 -14.27 12.30 3.17
C SER A 256 -15.53 11.46 2.91
N VAL A 257 -15.38 10.30 2.28
CA VAL A 257 -16.45 9.33 2.06
C VAL A 257 -16.92 8.75 3.39
N MET A 258 -16.00 8.32 4.25
CA MET A 258 -16.32 7.81 5.59
C MET A 258 -17.01 8.85 6.49
N TYR A 259 -16.77 10.13 6.22
CA TYR A 259 -17.36 11.26 6.93
C TYR A 259 -18.79 11.57 6.48
N LYS A 260 -19.02 11.60 5.15
CA LYS A 260 -20.27 12.11 4.54
C LYS A 260 -21.29 11.03 4.22
N GLU A 261 -20.84 9.85 3.80
CA GLU A 261 -21.70 8.82 3.21
C GLU A 261 -22.24 7.83 4.24
N PRO A 262 -23.41 7.21 3.99
CA PRO A 262 -23.92 6.13 4.83
C PRO A 262 -23.05 4.89 4.75
N MET A 263 -22.70 4.34 5.91
CA MET A 263 -21.81 3.18 6.04
C MET A 263 -22.61 1.95 6.49
N PRO A 264 -22.33 0.75 5.94
CA PRO A 264 -23.00 -0.48 6.34
C PRO A 264 -22.62 -0.86 7.77
N ILE A 265 -23.58 -1.38 8.52
CA ILE A 265 -23.42 -1.82 9.92
C ILE A 265 -24.25 -3.08 10.22
N GLY A 266 -23.87 -3.77 11.29
CA GLY A 266 -24.60 -4.93 11.82
C GLY A 266 -24.41 -6.19 10.99
N GLU A 267 -25.27 -7.18 11.20
CA GLU A 267 -25.21 -8.41 10.40
C GLU A 267 -25.92 -8.20 9.06
N PRO A 268 -25.35 -8.68 7.95
CA PRO A 268 -26.01 -8.62 6.65
C PRO A 268 -27.17 -9.62 6.58
N LEU A 269 -28.21 -9.26 5.84
CA LEU A 269 -29.32 -10.17 5.52
C LEU A 269 -29.23 -10.62 4.06
N PHE A 270 -29.26 -11.93 3.85
CA PHE A 270 -29.37 -12.50 2.51
C PHE A 270 -30.76 -12.24 1.93
N TYR A 271 -30.84 -12.07 0.60
CA TYR A 271 -32.09 -12.05 -0.15
C TYR A 271 -31.90 -12.71 -1.51
N GLU A 272 -32.97 -13.29 -2.05
CA GLU A 272 -33.00 -13.85 -3.39
C GLU A 272 -33.57 -12.85 -4.40
N GLY A 273 -33.17 -12.98 -5.65
CA GLY A 273 -33.64 -12.13 -6.75
C GLY A 273 -33.16 -10.69 -6.66
N LYS A 274 -34.02 -9.77 -7.12
CA LYS A 274 -33.75 -8.34 -7.13
C LYS A 274 -34.04 -7.72 -5.77
N TYR A 275 -33.10 -6.90 -5.28
CA TYR A 275 -33.32 -6.08 -4.08
C TYR A 275 -34.65 -5.31 -4.15
N GLN A 276 -35.41 -5.37 -3.06
CA GLN A 276 -36.64 -4.59 -2.85
C GLN A 276 -36.35 -3.48 -1.86
N ASP A 277 -36.87 -2.27 -2.13
CA ASP A 277 -36.61 -1.11 -1.29
C ASP A 277 -36.95 -1.38 0.19
N ASP A 278 -35.96 -1.20 1.04
CA ASP A 278 -36.02 -1.45 2.47
C ASP A 278 -35.37 -0.29 3.21
N LYS A 279 -36.20 0.54 3.84
CA LYS A 279 -35.73 1.72 4.60
C LYS A 279 -34.80 1.36 5.76
N VAL A 280 -34.91 0.14 6.30
CA VAL A 280 -34.05 -0.35 7.38
C VAL A 280 -32.72 -0.85 6.82
N TYR A 281 -32.72 -1.42 5.61
CA TYR A 281 -31.54 -1.98 4.96
C TYR A 281 -31.22 -1.30 3.61
N PRO A 282 -30.93 0.02 3.60
CA PRO A 282 -30.89 0.82 2.36
C PRO A 282 -29.65 0.55 1.49
N LEU A 283 -28.62 -0.08 2.04
CA LEU A 283 -27.42 -0.47 1.31
C LEU A 283 -27.48 -1.95 0.99
N TYR A 284 -27.05 -2.34 -0.20
CA TYR A 284 -27.01 -3.73 -0.60
C TYR A 284 -25.87 -4.03 -1.56
N ILE A 285 -25.48 -5.29 -1.62
CA ILE A 285 -24.64 -5.87 -2.65
C ILE A 285 -25.54 -6.82 -3.44
N GLN A 286 -25.49 -6.74 -4.77
CA GLN A 286 -26.32 -7.51 -5.69
C GLN A 286 -25.41 -8.36 -6.58
N CYS A 287 -25.73 -9.66 -6.66
CA CYS A 287 -25.25 -10.55 -7.70
C CYS A 287 -26.22 -10.47 -8.89
N ILE A 288 -25.68 -10.19 -10.07
CA ILE A 288 -26.41 -10.18 -11.34
C ILE A 288 -25.68 -11.04 -12.37
N SER A 289 -26.43 -11.53 -13.34
CA SER A 289 -25.91 -12.14 -14.57
C SER A 289 -26.41 -11.31 -15.75
N CYS A 290 -25.52 -10.85 -16.62
CA CYS A 290 -25.90 -10.03 -17.78
C CYS A 290 -24.80 -10.01 -18.84
N ALA A 291 -25.18 -9.67 -20.07
CA ALA A 291 -24.28 -9.10 -21.06
C ALA A 291 -24.39 -7.56 -21.05
N PHE A 292 -23.35 -6.85 -21.48
CA PHE A 292 -23.39 -5.38 -21.53
C PHE A 292 -22.50 -4.79 -22.62
N GLU A 293 -22.84 -3.57 -23.03
CA GLU A 293 -22.04 -2.71 -23.89
C GLU A 293 -22.05 -1.27 -23.34
N ILE A 294 -20.92 -0.59 -23.45
CA ILE A 294 -20.79 0.78 -22.95
C ILE A 294 -21.64 1.72 -23.79
N LYS A 295 -22.36 2.62 -23.13
CA LYS A 295 -23.15 3.64 -23.84
C LYS A 295 -22.24 4.61 -24.59
N PRO A 296 -22.71 5.20 -25.71
CA PRO A 296 -21.97 6.23 -26.42
C PRO A 296 -21.53 7.38 -25.50
N GLY A 297 -20.24 7.73 -25.56
CA GLY A 297 -19.67 8.83 -24.77
C GLY A 297 -19.47 8.53 -23.27
N LYS A 298 -19.75 7.32 -22.80
CA LYS A 298 -19.56 6.93 -21.40
C LYS A 298 -18.15 6.46 -21.08
N ILE A 299 -17.84 6.35 -19.79
CA ILE A 299 -16.55 5.89 -19.27
C ILE A 299 -16.76 4.48 -18.68
N PRO A 300 -15.91 3.49 -19.03
CA PRO A 300 -16.09 2.14 -18.53
C PRO A 300 -15.81 2.08 -17.02
N THR A 301 -16.63 1.32 -16.29
CA THR A 301 -16.60 1.25 -14.82
C THR A 301 -16.47 -0.18 -14.28
N ILE A 302 -16.56 -1.19 -15.15
CA ILE A 302 -16.45 -2.60 -14.78
C ILE A 302 -15.03 -3.10 -15.01
N GLN A 303 -14.44 -3.68 -13.96
CA GLN A 303 -13.26 -4.54 -14.06
C GLN A 303 -13.65 -5.94 -13.61
N VAL A 304 -13.26 -6.93 -14.40
CA VAL A 304 -13.46 -8.34 -14.08
C VAL A 304 -12.10 -8.97 -13.82
N LYS A 305 -11.85 -9.32 -12.56
CA LYS A 305 -10.57 -9.88 -12.11
C LYS A 305 -10.62 -11.41 -12.10
N LYS A 306 -9.47 -12.04 -12.31
CA LYS A 306 -9.25 -13.50 -12.25
C LYS A 306 -10.13 -14.27 -13.23
N THR A 307 -10.32 -13.74 -14.43
CA THR A 307 -11.00 -14.47 -15.51
C THR A 307 -10.03 -14.81 -16.62
N LYS A 308 -10.33 -15.87 -17.37
CA LYS A 308 -9.52 -16.30 -18.51
C LYS A 308 -9.71 -15.40 -19.74
N TYR A 309 -10.75 -14.56 -19.72
CA TYR A 309 -11.21 -13.78 -20.87
C TYR A 309 -10.70 -12.32 -20.84
N PHE A 310 -10.46 -11.74 -19.66
CA PHE A 310 -10.16 -10.32 -19.50
C PHE A 310 -8.88 -10.05 -18.69
N LEU A 311 -8.21 -8.93 -18.98
CA LEU A 311 -7.08 -8.45 -18.19
C LEU A 311 -7.57 -7.87 -16.85
N ASP A 312 -6.94 -8.26 -15.74
CA ASP A 312 -7.33 -7.85 -14.38
C ASP A 312 -7.34 -6.33 -14.13
N ASN A 313 -6.63 -5.56 -14.95
CA ASN A 313 -6.51 -4.10 -14.85
C ASN A 313 -7.31 -3.34 -15.93
N GLU A 314 -7.94 -4.04 -16.86
CA GLU A 314 -8.71 -3.45 -17.96
C GLU A 314 -10.14 -3.11 -17.50
N TYR A 315 -10.57 -1.90 -17.83
CA TYR A 315 -11.97 -1.50 -17.67
C TYR A 315 -12.71 -1.86 -18.95
N LEU A 316 -13.73 -2.71 -18.83
CA LEU A 316 -14.40 -3.34 -19.97
C LEU A 316 -15.40 -2.39 -20.62
N GLU A 317 -15.35 -2.29 -21.95
CA GLU A 317 -16.36 -1.60 -22.75
C GLU A 317 -17.54 -2.52 -23.08
N SER A 318 -17.32 -3.83 -23.18
CA SER A 318 -18.34 -4.84 -23.47
C SER A 318 -18.07 -6.13 -22.69
N SER A 319 -19.08 -6.98 -22.58
CA SER A 319 -18.91 -8.39 -22.22
C SER A 319 -18.69 -9.30 -23.44
N ASP A 320 -18.55 -8.72 -24.64
CA ASP A 320 -18.39 -9.42 -25.93
C ASP A 320 -19.50 -10.44 -26.22
N GLY A 321 -20.74 -10.12 -25.82
CA GLY A 321 -21.90 -10.99 -25.98
C GLY A 321 -22.01 -12.12 -24.95
N GLU A 322 -21.01 -12.29 -24.09
CA GLU A 322 -21.03 -13.30 -23.04
C GLU A 322 -21.86 -12.83 -21.84
N ILE A 323 -22.65 -13.75 -21.27
CA ILE A 323 -23.35 -13.52 -20.00
C ILE A 323 -22.35 -13.74 -18.88
N ILE A 324 -22.04 -12.68 -18.15
CA ILE A 324 -21.09 -12.75 -17.02
C ILE A 324 -21.77 -12.46 -15.69
N SER A 325 -21.26 -13.07 -14.63
CA SER A 325 -21.70 -12.79 -13.26
C SER A 325 -20.93 -11.60 -12.68
N LEU A 326 -21.67 -10.59 -12.22
CA LEU A 326 -21.13 -9.42 -11.54
C LEU A 326 -21.71 -9.33 -10.13
N VAL A 327 -20.83 -9.08 -9.15
CA VAL A 327 -21.22 -8.78 -7.77
C VAL A 327 -20.88 -7.31 -7.51
N LEU A 328 -21.90 -6.48 -7.35
CA LEU A 328 -21.78 -5.02 -7.29
C LEU A 328 -22.42 -4.48 -6.02
N SER A 329 -21.79 -3.49 -5.38
CA SER A 329 -22.48 -2.67 -4.37
C SER A 329 -23.63 -1.90 -5.02
N SER A 330 -24.61 -1.46 -4.24
CA SER A 330 -25.72 -0.63 -4.76
C SER A 330 -25.22 0.65 -5.43
N VAL A 331 -24.08 1.19 -4.98
CA VAL A 331 -23.39 2.34 -5.57
C VAL A 331 -22.81 2.00 -6.94
N ASP A 332 -22.04 0.91 -7.04
CA ASP A 332 -21.46 0.49 -8.31
C ASP A 332 -22.52 -0.01 -9.30
N LEU A 333 -23.57 -0.69 -8.83
CA LEU A 333 -24.67 -1.15 -9.67
C LEU A 333 -25.41 0.03 -10.30
N LYS A 334 -25.68 1.09 -9.52
CA LYS A 334 -26.27 2.31 -10.07
C LYS A 334 -25.38 2.93 -11.14
N LEU A 335 -24.08 3.05 -10.85
CA LEU A 335 -23.11 3.58 -11.80
C LEU A 335 -23.03 2.72 -13.07
N PHE A 336 -23.04 1.39 -12.93
CA PHE A 336 -23.05 0.45 -14.05
C PHE A 336 -24.27 0.65 -14.95
N LEU A 337 -25.48 0.66 -14.40
CA LEU A 337 -26.71 0.83 -15.17
C LEU A 337 -26.79 2.21 -15.86
N GLU A 338 -26.16 3.23 -15.31
CA GLU A 338 -26.05 4.56 -15.94
C GLU A 338 -25.08 4.55 -17.14
N GLN A 339 -23.98 3.80 -17.04
CA GLN A 339 -22.85 3.85 -17.99
C GLN A 339 -22.97 2.83 -19.14
N TYR A 340 -23.73 1.75 -18.94
CA TYR A 340 -23.84 0.64 -19.89
C TYR A 340 -25.28 0.40 -20.33
N ASP A 341 -25.43 -0.06 -21.57
CA ASP A 341 -26.60 -0.78 -22.05
C ASP A 341 -26.45 -2.24 -21.62
N VAL A 342 -27.50 -2.79 -20.98
CA VAL A 342 -27.43 -4.08 -20.31
C VAL A 342 -28.48 -5.01 -20.87
N PHE A 343 -28.04 -6.20 -21.27
CA PHE A 343 -28.83 -7.23 -21.93
C PHE A 343 -28.94 -8.46 -21.04
N GLU A 344 -30.07 -9.16 -21.15
CA GLU A 344 -30.32 -10.41 -20.41
C GLU A 344 -30.10 -10.29 -18.90
N LEU A 345 -30.42 -9.11 -18.33
CA LEU A 345 -30.18 -8.80 -16.92
C LEU A 345 -31.03 -9.68 -16.00
N LYS A 346 -30.39 -10.62 -15.34
CA LYS A 346 -30.96 -11.46 -14.30
C LYS A 346 -30.41 -11.04 -12.93
N TYR A 347 -31.32 -10.77 -12.00
CA TYR A 347 -30.97 -10.54 -10.60
C TYR A 347 -30.99 -11.89 -9.86
N GLU A 348 -29.83 -12.33 -9.37
CA GLU A 348 -29.70 -13.67 -8.79
C GLU A 348 -30.03 -13.66 -7.29
N CYS A 349 -29.26 -12.89 -6.52
CA CYS A 349 -29.37 -12.79 -5.07
C CYS A 349 -28.52 -11.61 -4.55
N GLY A 350 -28.50 -11.40 -3.25
CA GLY A 350 -27.58 -10.45 -2.64
C GLY A 350 -27.62 -10.38 -1.13
N TRP A 351 -26.93 -9.38 -0.61
CA TRP A 351 -26.82 -9.07 0.82
C TRP A 351 -27.25 -7.63 1.06
N LYS A 352 -28.10 -7.38 2.05
CA LYS A 352 -28.55 -6.03 2.42
C LYS A 352 -28.11 -5.67 3.84
N PHE A 353 -27.86 -4.38 4.07
CA PHE A 353 -27.22 -3.86 5.28
C PHE A 353 -27.99 -2.69 5.83
N LYS A 354 -28.10 -2.63 7.17
CA LYS A 354 -28.41 -1.39 7.86
C LYS A 354 -27.31 -0.37 7.57
N ALA A 355 -27.67 0.90 7.56
CA ALA A 355 -26.71 1.97 7.31
C ALA A 355 -26.75 3.03 8.40
N MET A 356 -25.62 3.68 8.63
CA MET A 356 -25.50 4.78 9.60
C MET A 356 -24.48 5.82 9.10
N ASN A 357 -24.85 7.09 9.25
CA ASN A 357 -23.95 8.23 9.04
C ASN A 357 -23.21 8.56 10.35
N GLY A 358 -22.06 9.22 10.25
CA GLY A 358 -21.38 9.79 11.41
C GLY A 358 -20.65 8.79 12.31
N ILE A 359 -20.42 7.55 11.84
CA ILE A 359 -19.69 6.54 12.64
C ILE A 359 -18.21 6.94 12.80
N PHE A 360 -17.66 7.66 11.83
CA PHE A 360 -16.23 8.00 11.77
C PHE A 360 -15.93 9.46 12.10
N THR A 361 -16.95 10.30 12.34
CA THR A 361 -16.79 11.75 12.48
C THR A 361 -15.81 12.11 13.59
N GLU A 362 -15.98 11.57 14.81
CA GLU A 362 -15.10 11.87 15.94
C GLU A 362 -13.62 11.53 15.64
N TYR A 363 -13.36 10.39 15.01
CA TYR A 363 -12.01 9.97 14.63
C TYR A 363 -11.42 10.88 13.54
N ILE A 364 -12.21 11.18 12.51
CA ILE A 364 -11.79 12.00 11.38
C ILE A 364 -11.57 13.44 11.83
N ASP A 365 -12.47 14.02 12.62
CA ASP A 365 -12.39 15.38 13.17
C ASP A 365 -11.14 15.53 14.03
N LYS A 366 -10.85 14.56 14.89
CA LYS A 366 -9.61 14.52 15.69
C LYS A 366 -8.37 14.63 14.79
N TRP A 367 -8.23 13.76 13.80
CA TRP A 367 -7.02 13.73 12.97
C TRP A 367 -6.96 14.88 11.95
N ILE A 368 -8.09 15.40 11.49
CA ILE A 368 -8.13 16.63 10.69
C ILE A 368 -7.69 17.83 11.52
N LYS A 369 -8.16 17.95 12.77
CA LYS A 369 -7.73 19.01 13.69
C LYS A 369 -6.22 18.97 13.90
N VAL A 370 -5.66 17.81 14.23
CA VAL A 370 -4.20 17.61 14.38
C VAL A 370 -3.47 17.98 13.08
N LYS A 371 -3.96 17.56 11.92
CA LYS A 371 -3.37 17.89 10.61
C LYS A 371 -3.34 19.40 10.35
N ASN A 372 -4.43 20.09 10.67
CA ASN A 372 -4.58 21.53 10.44
C ASN A 372 -3.72 22.34 11.42
N GLU A 373 -3.78 22.03 12.71
CA GLU A 373 -2.91 22.65 13.74
C GLU A 373 -1.44 22.45 13.41
N ALA A 374 -1.05 21.25 12.99
CA ALA A 374 0.31 20.95 12.55
C ALA A 374 0.72 21.71 11.29
N THR A 375 -0.23 22.03 10.41
CA THR A 375 0.03 22.88 9.23
C THR A 375 0.27 24.34 9.65
N ILE A 376 -0.58 24.86 10.55
CA ILE A 376 -0.49 26.25 11.06
C ILE A 376 0.80 26.47 11.85
N THR A 377 1.18 25.51 12.71
CA THR A 377 2.37 25.57 13.56
C THR A 377 3.65 25.17 12.82
N GLY A 378 3.57 24.77 11.55
CA GLY A 378 4.71 24.29 10.77
C GLY A 378 5.25 22.91 11.21
N ASN A 379 4.54 22.18 12.07
CA ASN A 379 4.92 20.84 12.53
C ASN A 379 4.66 19.79 11.44
N LYS A 380 5.61 19.66 10.51
CA LYS A 380 5.53 18.71 9.37
C LYS A 380 5.31 17.27 9.83
N GLY A 381 5.88 16.87 10.98
CA GLY A 381 5.79 15.51 11.53
C GLY A 381 4.39 15.11 11.92
N MET A 382 3.79 15.94 12.76
CA MET A 382 2.41 15.72 13.19
C MET A 382 1.43 15.78 12.02
N ARG A 383 1.68 16.65 11.03
CA ARG A 383 0.87 16.69 9.80
C ARG A 383 0.96 15.39 9.00
N SER A 384 2.17 14.85 8.85
CA SER A 384 2.41 13.59 8.13
C SER A 384 1.80 12.39 8.85
N LEU A 385 1.95 12.33 10.18
CA LEU A 385 1.32 11.32 11.03
C LEU A 385 -0.20 11.37 10.94
N ALA A 386 -0.80 12.55 11.01
CA ALA A 386 -2.24 12.72 10.91
C ALA A 386 -2.78 12.25 9.54
N LYS A 387 -2.09 12.60 8.44
CA LYS A 387 -2.44 12.10 7.09
C LYS A 387 -2.37 10.58 7.02
N LEU A 388 -1.34 9.98 7.62
CA LEU A 388 -1.19 8.52 7.68
C LEU A 388 -2.33 7.84 8.44
N MET A 389 -2.73 8.39 9.59
CA MET A 389 -3.83 7.86 10.42
C MET A 389 -5.18 7.95 9.70
N LEU A 390 -5.46 9.06 9.01
CA LEU A 390 -6.67 9.22 8.19
C LEU A 390 -6.74 8.17 7.08
N ASN A 391 -5.63 7.95 6.35
CA ASN A 391 -5.63 7.08 5.17
C ASN A 391 -5.50 5.58 5.49
N SER A 392 -4.99 5.22 6.67
CA SER A 392 -4.68 3.81 6.99
C SER A 392 -5.85 3.03 7.60
N LEU A 393 -6.95 3.71 8.01
CA LEU A 393 -8.04 3.07 8.74
C LEU A 393 -8.88 2.14 7.86
N TYR A 394 -9.38 2.61 6.72
CA TYR A 394 -10.37 1.87 5.92
C TYR A 394 -9.85 0.50 5.48
N GLY A 395 -8.57 0.41 5.11
CA GLY A 395 -7.96 -0.83 4.63
C GLY A 395 -8.01 -1.97 5.66
N LYS A 396 -8.05 -1.65 6.96
CA LYS A 396 -8.17 -2.67 8.02
C LYS A 396 -9.52 -3.37 7.99
N PHE A 397 -10.59 -2.68 7.60
CA PHE A 397 -11.92 -3.27 7.46
C PHE A 397 -12.00 -4.30 6.34
N ALA A 398 -11.18 -4.15 5.30
CA ALA A 398 -11.12 -5.05 4.16
C ALA A 398 -10.05 -6.15 4.26
N THR A 399 -9.40 -6.32 5.43
CA THR A 399 -8.36 -7.33 5.63
C THR A 399 -8.87 -8.72 5.20
N SER A 400 -8.09 -9.43 4.39
CA SER A 400 -8.42 -10.80 3.97
C SER A 400 -8.48 -11.75 5.16
N MET A 401 -9.46 -12.65 5.16
CA MET A 401 -9.50 -13.78 6.09
C MET A 401 -8.54 -14.89 5.67
N ASP A 402 -8.29 -15.05 4.37
CA ASP A 402 -7.27 -15.97 3.87
C ASP A 402 -5.87 -15.47 4.27
N VAL A 403 -5.07 -16.36 4.83
CA VAL A 403 -3.68 -16.11 5.18
C VAL A 403 -2.81 -17.26 4.70
N GLN A 404 -1.65 -16.89 4.17
CA GLN A 404 -0.57 -17.81 3.87
C GLN A 404 0.74 -17.06 4.10
N SER A 405 1.72 -17.78 4.64
CA SER A 405 3.03 -17.22 4.96
C SER A 405 4.13 -17.90 4.16
N LYS A 406 5.26 -17.21 4.06
CA LYS A 406 6.50 -17.79 3.55
C LYS A 406 7.34 -18.30 4.71
N GLU A 407 7.83 -19.53 4.56
CA GLU A 407 8.71 -20.19 5.51
C GLU A 407 10.15 -20.14 4.97
N PRO A 408 11.10 -19.54 5.71
CA PRO A 408 12.50 -19.55 5.34
C PRO A 408 13.12 -20.94 5.58
N TYR A 409 13.96 -21.37 4.65
CA TYR A 409 14.85 -22.51 4.80
C TYR A 409 16.18 -22.19 4.12
N ILE A 410 17.20 -22.99 4.39
CA ILE A 410 18.51 -22.84 3.77
C ILE A 410 18.78 -24.02 2.84
N GLU A 411 19.33 -23.74 1.66
CA GLU A 411 19.78 -24.72 0.68
C GLU A 411 21.09 -24.22 0.09
N ASP A 412 22.14 -25.04 0.13
CA ASP A 412 23.49 -24.69 -0.34
C ASP A 412 24.04 -23.36 0.24
N GLY A 413 23.74 -23.08 1.51
CA GLY A 413 24.17 -21.85 2.19
C GLY A 413 23.36 -20.60 1.82
N ILE A 414 22.32 -20.73 1.00
CA ILE A 414 21.48 -19.64 0.51
C ILE A 414 20.07 -19.75 1.12
N VAL A 415 19.54 -18.62 1.59
CA VAL A 415 18.17 -18.56 2.11
C VAL A 415 17.17 -18.67 0.95
N LYS A 416 16.21 -19.58 1.10
CA LYS A 416 15.09 -19.78 0.19
C LYS A 416 13.78 -19.77 0.98
N TYR A 417 12.68 -19.61 0.25
CA TYR A 417 11.34 -19.53 0.84
C TYR A 417 10.41 -20.53 0.18
N LYS A 418 9.66 -21.28 0.99
CA LYS A 418 8.53 -22.09 0.54
C LYS A 418 7.23 -21.47 1.06
N LEU A 419 6.13 -21.70 0.36
CA LEU A 419 4.81 -21.32 0.86
C LEU A 419 4.40 -22.32 1.95
N GLY A 420 4.01 -21.80 3.11
CA GLY A 420 3.43 -22.60 4.19
C GLY A 420 1.98 -22.98 3.93
N GLU A 421 1.33 -23.54 4.93
CA GLU A 421 -0.06 -23.97 4.82
C GLU A 421 -1.02 -22.77 4.64
N LYS A 422 -2.09 -22.99 3.86
CA LYS A 422 -3.16 -22.01 3.75
C LYS A 422 -4.04 -22.10 4.99
N GLY A 423 -4.18 -20.98 5.69
CA GLY A 423 -5.03 -20.85 6.85
C GLY A 423 -6.07 -19.76 6.68
N THR A 424 -6.93 -19.66 7.69
CA THR A 424 -7.89 -18.57 7.83
C THR A 424 -7.69 -17.86 9.16
N LYS A 425 -7.89 -16.53 9.18
CA LYS A 425 -7.95 -15.72 10.39
C LYS A 425 -9.27 -14.98 10.47
N LYS A 426 -9.52 -14.42 11.66
CA LYS A 426 -10.64 -13.49 11.87
C LYS A 426 -10.50 -12.25 10.99
N GLY A 427 -11.55 -11.94 10.24
CA GLY A 427 -11.70 -10.68 9.54
C GLY A 427 -12.06 -9.53 10.48
N LEU A 428 -12.37 -8.36 9.89
CA LEU A 428 -12.97 -7.25 10.62
C LEU A 428 -14.42 -7.05 10.20
N TYR A 429 -14.67 -6.23 9.18
CA TYR A 429 -16.01 -6.02 8.64
C TYR A 429 -15.93 -5.51 7.21
N LEU A 430 -15.78 -6.46 6.27
CA LEU A 430 -15.56 -6.22 4.84
C LEU A 430 -16.56 -5.27 4.15
N PRO A 431 -17.88 -5.31 4.45
CA PRO A 431 -18.84 -4.43 3.78
C PRO A 431 -18.42 -2.96 3.83
N LEU A 432 -17.77 -2.53 4.91
CA LEU A 432 -17.28 -1.17 5.02
C LEU A 432 -16.23 -0.83 3.97
N GLY A 433 -15.26 -1.71 3.75
CA GLY A 433 -14.25 -1.54 2.70
C GLY A 433 -14.87 -1.49 1.30
N ILE A 434 -15.89 -2.31 1.04
CA ILE A 434 -16.65 -2.32 -0.22
C ILE A 434 -17.30 -0.95 -0.43
N PHE A 435 -18.11 -0.47 0.51
CA PHE A 435 -18.84 0.79 0.32
C PHE A 435 -17.91 2.01 0.31
N VAL A 436 -16.87 2.07 1.16
CA VAL A 436 -15.88 3.17 1.14
C VAL A 436 -15.20 3.29 -0.23
N THR A 437 -14.77 2.17 -0.82
CA THR A 437 -14.16 2.21 -2.15
C THR A 437 -15.17 2.46 -3.27
N SER A 438 -16.41 2.01 -3.12
CA SER A 438 -17.48 2.24 -4.11
C SER A 438 -17.89 3.70 -4.18
N TYR A 439 -18.08 4.37 -3.05
CA TYR A 439 -18.34 5.81 -3.00
C TYR A 439 -17.17 6.63 -3.52
N ALA A 440 -15.93 6.23 -3.18
CA ALA A 440 -14.72 6.86 -3.71
C ALA A 440 -14.66 6.78 -5.25
N ARG A 441 -14.86 5.59 -5.82
CA ARG A 441 -14.96 5.40 -7.28
C ARG A 441 -16.09 6.23 -7.87
N ASN A 442 -17.27 6.22 -7.25
CA ASN A 442 -18.42 6.97 -7.73
C ASN A 442 -18.14 8.48 -7.82
N LYS A 443 -17.44 9.07 -6.83
CA LYS A 443 -17.03 10.48 -6.90
C LYS A 443 -16.09 10.73 -8.08
N THR A 444 -14.99 9.98 -8.17
CA THR A 444 -13.97 10.17 -9.20
C THR A 444 -14.55 9.95 -10.60
N ILE A 445 -15.27 8.84 -10.83
CA ILE A 445 -15.85 8.51 -12.14
C ILE A 445 -16.88 9.54 -12.57
N ARG A 446 -17.75 10.01 -11.66
CA ARG A 446 -18.75 11.03 -12.01
C ARG A 446 -18.11 12.37 -12.35
N THR A 447 -17.04 12.78 -11.65
CA THR A 447 -16.31 13.99 -12.02
C THR A 447 -15.60 13.81 -13.36
N SER A 448 -14.97 12.67 -13.63
CA SER A 448 -14.36 12.36 -14.94
C SER A 448 -15.40 12.37 -16.06
N GLN A 449 -16.58 11.79 -15.83
CA GLN A 449 -17.68 11.81 -16.82
C GLN A 449 -18.20 13.22 -17.05
N ALA A 450 -18.31 14.05 -16.00
CA ALA A 450 -18.74 15.45 -16.14
C ALA A 450 -17.75 16.27 -16.98
N ILE A 451 -16.44 16.05 -16.80
CA ILE A 451 -15.39 16.66 -17.64
C ILE A 451 -15.58 16.27 -19.10
N LYS A 452 -15.75 14.97 -19.38
CA LYS A 452 -15.98 14.44 -20.73
C LYS A 452 -17.25 15.01 -21.37
N ASP A 453 -18.37 14.97 -20.64
CA ASP A 453 -19.66 15.45 -21.12
C ASP A 453 -19.61 16.97 -21.41
N TYR A 454 -19.02 17.76 -20.51
CA TYR A 454 -18.83 19.20 -20.68
C TYR A 454 -17.98 19.51 -21.91
N SER A 455 -16.83 18.84 -22.04
CA SER A 455 -15.88 19.14 -23.11
C SER A 455 -16.41 18.73 -24.48
N ILE A 456 -17.08 17.58 -24.58
CA ILE A 456 -17.70 17.14 -25.85
C ILE A 456 -18.80 18.13 -26.24
N LYS A 457 -19.64 18.55 -25.29
CA LYS A 457 -20.71 19.53 -25.57
C LYS A 457 -20.16 20.88 -26.03
N LYS A 458 -19.06 21.36 -25.43
CA LYS A 458 -18.51 22.70 -25.68
C LYS A 458 -17.55 22.74 -26.87
N TYR A 459 -16.73 21.72 -27.03
CA TYR A 459 -15.61 21.68 -27.98
C TYR A 459 -15.74 20.60 -29.05
N GLY A 460 -16.72 19.70 -28.95
CA GLY A 460 -16.84 18.53 -29.84
C GLY A 460 -15.78 17.46 -29.59
N ILE A 461 -14.94 17.61 -28.56
CA ILE A 461 -13.84 16.70 -28.23
C ILE A 461 -13.82 16.35 -26.75
N ASP A 462 -13.39 15.14 -26.44
CA ASP A 462 -13.17 14.68 -25.07
C ASP A 462 -11.85 15.25 -24.54
N LYS A 463 -11.92 15.97 -23.41
CA LYS A 463 -10.78 16.59 -22.72
C LYS A 463 -10.35 15.87 -21.44
N TYR A 464 -11.01 14.77 -21.08
CA TYR A 464 -10.65 13.92 -19.95
C TYR A 464 -9.49 12.99 -20.32
N CYS A 465 -8.35 13.11 -19.64
CA CYS A 465 -7.14 12.36 -19.98
C CYS A 465 -6.98 11.09 -19.13
N TYR A 466 -6.96 11.23 -17.82
CA TYR A 466 -6.56 10.17 -16.90
C TYR A 466 -7.17 10.33 -15.51
N SER A 467 -7.35 9.23 -14.78
CA SER A 467 -7.63 9.21 -13.34
C SER A 467 -6.78 8.17 -12.62
N ASP A 468 -6.39 8.45 -11.38
CA ASP A 468 -5.87 7.45 -10.45
C ASP A 468 -6.42 7.64 -9.05
N THR A 469 -7.42 6.83 -8.69
CA THR A 469 -8.06 6.81 -7.37
C THR A 469 -8.76 8.11 -7.01
N ASP A 470 -7.99 9.11 -6.57
CA ASP A 470 -8.41 10.44 -6.11
C ASP A 470 -7.91 11.57 -7.00
N SER A 471 -7.15 11.28 -8.07
CA SER A 471 -6.70 12.28 -9.03
C SER A 471 -7.42 12.22 -10.38
N ILE A 472 -7.53 13.38 -11.04
CA ILE A 472 -8.02 13.54 -12.42
C ILE A 472 -7.10 14.49 -13.19
N HIS A 473 -6.73 14.10 -14.41
CA HIS A 473 -5.95 14.90 -15.35
C HIS A 473 -6.83 15.26 -16.55
N THR A 474 -6.83 16.54 -16.92
CA THR A 474 -7.72 17.09 -17.95
C THR A 474 -7.08 18.28 -18.67
N THR A 475 -7.51 18.54 -19.90
CA THR A 475 -7.10 19.73 -20.69
C THR A 475 -8.14 20.87 -20.65
N LEU A 476 -9.06 20.82 -19.67
CA LEU A 476 -9.91 21.95 -19.29
C LEU A 476 -9.15 22.90 -18.36
N SER A 477 -9.48 24.19 -18.43
CA SER A 477 -8.95 25.16 -17.46
C SER A 477 -9.64 25.03 -16.10
N ILE A 478 -9.02 25.59 -15.05
CA ILE A 478 -9.61 25.63 -13.70
C ILE A 478 -10.94 26.39 -13.69
N GLU A 479 -11.05 27.48 -14.44
CA GLU A 479 -12.26 28.30 -14.56
C GLU A 479 -13.42 27.50 -15.16
N GLU A 480 -13.13 26.60 -16.11
CA GLU A 480 -14.13 25.71 -16.67
C GLU A 480 -14.57 24.64 -15.67
N LEU A 481 -13.62 24.04 -14.96
CA LEU A 481 -13.89 23.00 -13.98
C LEU A 481 -14.76 23.53 -12.83
N LYS A 482 -14.55 24.77 -12.39
CA LYS A 482 -15.38 25.44 -11.34
C LYS A 482 -16.87 25.54 -11.68
N GLN A 483 -17.27 25.35 -12.95
CA GLN A 483 -18.68 25.40 -13.35
C GLN A 483 -19.50 24.19 -12.89
N PHE A 484 -18.84 23.06 -12.61
CA PHE A 484 -19.51 21.81 -12.22
C PHE A 484 -18.75 21.00 -11.16
N CYS A 485 -17.56 21.45 -10.76
CA CYS A 485 -16.70 20.80 -9.79
C CYS A 485 -16.42 21.75 -8.62
N GLU A 486 -16.64 21.28 -7.39
CA GLU A 486 -16.25 22.01 -6.19
C GLU A 486 -14.73 21.94 -6.00
N ILE A 487 -14.05 23.06 -6.22
CA ILE A 487 -12.60 23.18 -6.10
C ILE A 487 -12.24 24.00 -4.86
N ASP A 488 -11.46 23.42 -3.95
CA ASP A 488 -10.95 24.04 -2.73
C ASP A 488 -9.65 23.36 -2.28
N ASP A 489 -8.68 24.13 -1.78
CA ASP A 489 -7.35 23.64 -1.44
C ASP A 489 -7.26 22.84 -0.14
N VAL A 490 -8.24 22.99 0.75
CA VAL A 490 -8.16 22.45 2.13
C VAL A 490 -9.42 21.70 2.58
N GLU A 491 -10.58 22.02 2.03
CA GLU A 491 -11.85 21.47 2.49
C GLU A 491 -11.97 19.98 2.20
N LEU A 492 -12.42 19.22 3.21
CA LEU A 492 -12.51 17.77 3.17
C LEU A 492 -13.42 17.28 2.04
N GLY A 493 -12.85 16.48 1.15
CA GLY A 493 -13.56 15.86 0.03
C GLY A 493 -13.86 16.79 -1.13
N LYS A 494 -13.38 18.05 -1.14
CA LYS A 494 -13.37 18.88 -2.35
C LYS A 494 -12.14 18.55 -3.22
N TRP A 495 -12.18 18.95 -4.48
CA TRP A 495 -11.07 18.78 -5.40
C TRP A 495 -10.07 19.91 -5.19
N LYS A 496 -8.81 19.59 -4.94
CA LYS A 496 -7.72 20.54 -4.90
C LYS A 496 -7.12 20.68 -6.31
N HIS A 497 -6.78 21.90 -6.70
CA HIS A 497 -5.89 22.12 -7.84
C HIS A 497 -4.46 21.72 -7.42
N GLU A 498 -3.99 20.56 -7.86
CA GLU A 498 -2.67 20.05 -7.46
C GLU A 498 -1.55 20.71 -8.26
N SER A 499 -1.73 20.77 -9.59
CA SER A 499 -0.75 21.35 -10.50
C SER A 499 -1.37 21.68 -11.86
N THR A 500 -0.67 22.51 -12.62
CA THR A 500 -0.89 22.72 -14.05
C THR A 500 0.35 22.23 -14.80
N PHE A 501 0.16 21.47 -15.87
CA PHE A 501 1.23 21.02 -16.75
C PHE A 501 1.15 21.75 -18.09
N SER A 502 2.30 22.11 -18.67
CA SER A 502 2.37 22.72 -20.00
C SER A 502 2.28 21.70 -21.13
N LYS A 503 2.73 20.47 -20.84
CA LYS A 503 2.54 19.29 -21.69
C LYS A 503 2.58 18.02 -20.85
N ALA A 504 1.95 16.96 -21.34
CA ALA A 504 1.96 15.64 -20.71
C ALA A 504 2.02 14.51 -21.74
N ARG A 505 2.48 13.33 -21.33
CA ARG A 505 2.42 12.10 -22.14
C ARG A 505 1.99 10.94 -21.27
N PHE A 506 0.88 10.29 -21.62
CA PHE A 506 0.33 9.16 -20.87
C PHE A 506 0.53 7.85 -21.63
N VAL A 507 1.30 6.90 -21.07
CA VAL A 507 1.62 5.64 -21.76
C VAL A 507 0.67 4.52 -21.36
N ARG A 508 0.42 4.37 -20.05
CA ARG A 508 -0.52 3.40 -19.46
C ARG A 508 -0.90 3.84 -18.05
N GLN A 509 -1.78 3.09 -17.40
CA GLN A 509 -2.10 3.30 -15.98
C GLN A 509 -0.81 3.40 -15.14
N LYS A 510 -0.73 4.46 -14.32
CA LYS A 510 0.42 4.77 -13.45
C LYS A 510 1.76 4.91 -14.20
N CYS A 511 1.72 5.37 -15.45
CA CYS A 511 2.90 5.53 -16.31
C CYS A 511 2.73 6.74 -17.24
N TYR A 512 3.20 7.92 -16.80
CA TYR A 512 3.08 9.18 -17.53
C TYR A 512 4.16 10.19 -17.15
N LEU A 513 4.33 11.19 -18.02
CA LEU A 513 5.19 12.37 -17.83
C LEU A 513 4.34 13.63 -17.83
N GLU A 514 4.70 14.59 -16.99
CA GLU A 514 4.10 15.93 -16.94
C GLU A 514 5.21 16.98 -16.87
N MET A 515 5.10 18.04 -17.66
CA MET A 515 6.00 19.20 -17.56
C MET A 515 5.35 20.26 -16.67
N ILE A 516 5.85 20.44 -15.45
CA ILE A 516 5.30 21.34 -14.44
C ILE A 516 6.43 22.29 -14.02
N ASN A 517 6.22 23.61 -14.15
CA ASN A 517 7.24 24.63 -13.86
C ASN A 517 8.59 24.34 -14.56
N ASP A 518 8.54 23.97 -15.85
CA ASP A 518 9.71 23.59 -16.67
C ASP A 518 10.49 22.35 -16.19
N GLU A 519 9.96 21.62 -15.21
CA GLU A 519 10.51 20.35 -14.72
C GLU A 519 9.65 19.16 -15.18
N VAL A 520 10.31 18.07 -15.60
CA VAL A 520 9.64 16.82 -15.96
C VAL A 520 9.35 16.01 -14.69
N LYS A 521 8.08 15.95 -14.30
CA LYS A 521 7.58 15.04 -13.27
C LYS A 521 7.30 13.67 -13.89
N ILE A 522 8.00 12.65 -13.39
CA ILE A 522 7.87 11.26 -13.86
C ILE A 522 7.01 10.47 -12.88
N THR A 523 5.93 9.88 -13.38
CA THR A 523 5.12 8.91 -12.62
C THR A 523 5.15 7.58 -13.35
N CYS A 524 5.93 6.61 -12.86
CA CYS A 524 6.01 5.28 -13.48
C CYS A 524 6.08 4.17 -12.43
N ALA A 525 4.99 3.41 -12.29
CA ALA A 525 4.90 2.32 -11.32
C ALA A 525 5.97 1.25 -11.58
N GLY A 526 6.83 1.04 -10.58
CA GLY A 526 7.92 0.06 -10.63
C GLY A 526 9.24 0.57 -11.22
N MET A 527 9.31 1.85 -11.63
CA MET A 527 10.54 2.53 -12.04
C MET A 527 11.16 3.24 -10.82
N PRO A 528 12.36 2.85 -10.38
CA PRO A 528 13.08 3.56 -9.31
C PRO A 528 13.53 4.98 -9.71
N LYS A 529 13.81 5.85 -8.73
CA LYS A 529 14.27 7.24 -8.97
C LYS A 529 15.59 7.28 -9.75
N GLU A 530 16.44 6.28 -9.55
CA GLU A 530 17.74 6.10 -10.19
C GLU A 530 17.62 5.94 -11.71
N CYS A 531 16.47 5.46 -12.19
CA CYS A 531 16.17 5.34 -13.62
C CYS A 531 15.80 6.68 -14.27
N TYR A 532 15.42 7.69 -13.49
CA TYR A 532 14.82 8.93 -14.01
C TYR A 532 15.79 9.73 -14.89
N LYS A 533 17.09 9.66 -14.60
CA LYS A 533 18.15 10.28 -15.42
C LYS A 533 18.23 9.74 -16.85
N TYR A 534 17.68 8.55 -17.11
CA TYR A 534 17.66 7.93 -18.44
C TYR A 534 16.35 8.18 -19.21
N VAL A 535 15.37 8.83 -18.58
CA VAL A 535 14.05 9.08 -19.17
C VAL A 535 14.13 10.29 -20.09
N GLU A 536 14.01 10.04 -21.38
CA GLU A 536 13.85 11.08 -22.39
C GLU A 536 12.39 11.15 -22.85
N TRP A 537 11.84 12.38 -22.92
CA TRP A 537 10.44 12.62 -23.28
C TRP A 537 9.99 11.84 -24.51
N ASN A 538 10.75 11.95 -25.61
CA ASN A 538 10.41 11.34 -26.90
C ASN A 538 10.50 9.81 -26.89
N LYS A 539 11.32 9.23 -26.00
CA LYS A 539 11.52 7.79 -25.88
C LYS A 539 10.59 7.13 -24.86
N PHE A 540 9.89 7.91 -24.04
CA PHE A 540 8.98 7.39 -23.02
C PHE A 540 7.67 6.89 -23.63
N LYS A 541 7.67 5.62 -24.03
CA LYS A 541 6.57 4.86 -24.65
C LYS A 541 6.73 3.37 -24.34
N GLN A 542 5.77 2.54 -24.73
CA GLN A 542 5.92 1.08 -24.63
C GLN A 542 7.17 0.62 -25.40
N GLY A 543 7.91 -0.31 -24.79
CA GLY A 543 9.22 -0.77 -25.24
C GLY A 543 10.41 0.02 -24.66
N PHE A 544 10.19 1.19 -24.02
CA PHE A 544 11.26 1.92 -23.35
C PHE A 544 11.95 1.05 -22.30
N THR A 545 13.28 0.97 -22.38
CA THR A 545 14.11 0.21 -21.46
C THR A 545 15.26 1.08 -20.96
N CYS A 546 15.57 1.00 -19.67
CA CYS A 546 16.70 1.69 -19.05
C CYS A 546 17.32 0.85 -17.92
N SER A 547 18.61 1.07 -17.67
CA SER A 547 19.31 0.49 -16.53
C SER A 547 19.03 1.29 -15.25
N GLY A 548 19.65 0.91 -14.13
CA GLY A 548 19.56 1.60 -12.83
C GLY A 548 18.52 1.03 -11.88
N LYS A 549 17.80 -0.04 -12.23
CA LYS A 549 16.87 -0.69 -11.32
C LYS A 549 17.59 -1.76 -10.50
N LEU A 550 17.51 -1.65 -9.18
CA LEU A 550 18.05 -2.67 -8.27
C LEU A 550 17.01 -3.75 -7.95
N THR A 551 17.46 -4.99 -7.86
CA THR A 551 16.64 -6.14 -7.43
C THR A 551 17.41 -7.03 -6.46
N PHE A 552 16.70 -7.81 -5.66
CA PHE A 552 17.29 -8.71 -4.68
C PHE A 552 17.84 -9.97 -5.38
N LYS A 553 19.11 -10.32 -5.15
CA LYS A 553 19.74 -11.61 -5.46
C LYS A 553 20.14 -12.27 -4.14
N HIS A 554 19.53 -13.41 -3.81
CA HIS A 554 19.97 -14.25 -2.69
C HIS A 554 21.31 -14.89 -3.03
N VAL A 555 22.27 -14.76 -2.13
CA VAL A 555 23.62 -15.29 -2.26
C VAL A 555 24.08 -15.88 -0.92
N ILE A 556 25.27 -16.47 -0.85
CA ILE A 556 25.78 -17.01 0.42
C ILE A 556 25.92 -15.86 1.43
N GLY A 557 25.39 -16.05 2.64
CA GLY A 557 25.49 -15.09 3.74
C GLY A 557 24.37 -14.05 3.82
N GLY A 558 23.49 -13.92 2.81
CA GLY A 558 22.37 -12.99 2.86
C GLY A 558 21.80 -12.62 1.49
N VAL A 559 21.61 -11.31 1.27
CA VAL A 559 21.03 -10.81 0.02
C VAL A 559 21.79 -9.61 -0.51
N LYS A 560 21.92 -9.52 -1.84
CA LYS A 560 22.52 -8.38 -2.54
C LYS A 560 21.51 -7.64 -3.38
N LEU A 561 21.74 -6.34 -3.56
CA LEU A 561 21.06 -5.56 -4.60
C LEU A 561 21.90 -5.61 -5.87
N VAL A 562 21.36 -6.18 -6.95
CA VAL A 562 22.00 -6.23 -8.27
C VAL A 562 21.22 -5.38 -9.26
N GLU A 563 21.93 -4.73 -10.17
CA GLU A 563 21.34 -3.94 -11.23
C GLU A 563 20.66 -4.85 -12.27
N THR A 564 19.48 -4.44 -12.71
CA THR A 564 18.69 -5.06 -13.78
C THR A 564 18.04 -3.95 -14.60
N ASP A 565 17.59 -4.29 -15.80
CA ASP A 565 16.84 -3.35 -16.62
C ASP A 565 15.40 -3.16 -16.11
N PHE A 566 14.91 -1.93 -16.27
CA PHE A 566 13.49 -1.59 -16.21
C PHE A 566 12.96 -1.44 -17.64
N THR A 567 11.83 -2.10 -17.95
CA THR A 567 11.17 -1.99 -19.25
C THR A 567 9.69 -1.64 -19.09
N ILE A 568 9.22 -0.65 -19.85
CA ILE A 568 7.79 -0.39 -20.06
C ILE A 568 7.28 -1.43 -21.06
N LYS A 569 6.77 -2.56 -20.55
CA LYS A 569 6.30 -3.68 -21.38
C LYS A 569 5.15 -3.29 -22.32
N HIS A 570 5.05 -4.00 -23.43
CA HIS A 570 3.93 -3.88 -24.36
C HIS A 570 2.65 -4.55 -23.81
N ASP A 571 1.48 -4.04 -24.19
CA ASP A 571 0.21 -4.60 -23.73
C ASP A 571 -0.03 -6.05 -24.20
N TYR A 572 0.50 -6.43 -25.37
CA TYR A 572 0.37 -7.81 -25.87
C TYR A 572 1.22 -8.82 -25.08
N GLU A 573 2.36 -8.40 -24.51
CA GLU A 573 3.20 -9.26 -23.67
C GLU A 573 2.53 -9.54 -22.33
N LEU A 574 1.78 -8.57 -21.80
CA LEU A 574 0.91 -8.75 -20.65
C LEU A 574 -0.19 -9.78 -20.95
N ARG A 575 -0.81 -9.73 -22.14
CA ARG A 575 -1.82 -10.72 -22.61
C ARG A 575 -1.22 -12.12 -22.83
N ARG A 576 0.02 -12.24 -23.30
CA ARG A 576 0.69 -13.54 -23.57
C ARG A 576 1.12 -14.27 -22.31
N ASN A 577 1.55 -13.55 -21.26
CA ASN A 577 1.88 -14.16 -19.97
C ASN A 577 0.66 -14.84 -19.31
N ILE A 578 -0.55 -14.33 -19.55
CA ILE A 578 -1.80 -14.97 -19.10
C ILE A 578 -2.05 -16.29 -19.82
N LYS A 579 -1.78 -16.34 -21.13
CA LYS A 579 -1.87 -17.60 -21.91
C LYS A 579 -0.79 -18.62 -21.54
N ASN A 580 0.41 -18.19 -21.17
CA ASN A 580 1.48 -19.13 -20.79
C ASN A 580 1.33 -19.70 -19.38
N PHE A 581 0.73 -18.96 -18.43
CA PHE A 581 0.31 -19.51 -17.13
C PHE A 581 -0.78 -20.60 -17.29
N SER A 582 -1.47 -20.66 -18.44
CA SER A 582 -2.48 -21.66 -18.77
C SER A 582 -1.93 -23.06 -19.04
N PHE A 583 -0.61 -23.22 -19.21
CA PHE A 583 0.01 -24.52 -19.50
C PHE A 583 0.78 -25.12 -18.30
N MET A 584 0.75 -24.47 -17.13
CA MET A 584 1.49 -24.92 -15.93
C MET A 584 0.62 -25.02 -14.66
N ILE A 585 -0.70 -25.17 -14.79
CA ILE A 585 -1.60 -25.56 -13.68
C ILE A 585 -2.43 -26.77 -14.12
#